data_AF-A0A7J8LK07-F1
#
_entry.id   AF-A0A7J8LK07-F1
#
_cell.length_a   1.000
_cell.length_b   1.000
_cell.length_c   1.000
_cell.angle_alpha   90.00
_cell.angle_beta   90.00
_cell.angle_gamma   90.00
#
_symmetry.space_group_name_H-M   'P 1'
#
loop_
_entity.id
_entity.type
_entity.pdbx_description
1 polymer ?
#
loop_
_entity_poly.entity_id
_entity_poly.type
_entity_poly.pdbx_seq_one_letter_code
_entity_poly.pdbx_strand_id
1 'polypeptide(L)'
;MGLELGGEQAGSLRKLFIRGLPKVVSLPQWILLGSAKTLQQLYIIGLENLSTLPRWFRYLVSLQTLGIIDCPKLLSLPQGMQQLAALKQVGITGCPKLGKRCMKQTGEEWPKIAHVPQLFVSNDSETSITYDE
;
A
#
# COMPACT_ATOMS: atom_id res chain seq x y z
N MET A 1 27.45 10.48 21.29
CA MET A 1 26.04 10.74 21.64
C MET A 1 25.25 9.49 21.33
N GLY A 2 25.02 8.66 22.35
CA GLY A 2 24.19 7.48 22.23
C GLY A 2 22.72 7.89 22.21
N LEU A 3 21.94 7.31 21.31
CA LEU A 3 20.49 7.36 21.41
C LEU A 3 20.08 6.12 22.19
N GLU A 4 19.68 6.37 23.45
CA GLU A 4 19.11 5.38 24.35
C GLU A 4 17.83 4.83 23.74
N LEU A 5 17.79 3.51 23.53
CA LEU A 5 16.59 2.75 23.22
C LEU A 5 15.78 2.58 24.51
N GLY A 6 15.07 3.64 24.90
CA GLY A 6 14.05 3.61 25.94
C GLY A 6 12.68 3.37 25.33
N GLY A 7 12.04 2.25 25.67
CA GLY A 7 10.59 2.05 25.54
C GLY A 7 10.15 1.01 24.51
N GLU A 8 10.03 -0.24 24.97
CA GLU A 8 9.05 -1.19 24.43
C GLU A 8 7.63 -0.61 24.57
N GLN A 9 7.19 0.11 23.54
CA GLN A 9 5.79 0.27 23.20
C GLN A 9 5.75 0.33 21.68
N ALA A 10 5.79 -0.84 21.04
CA ALA A 10 5.46 -0.96 19.63
C ALA A 10 3.99 -0.55 19.46
N GLY A 11 3.77 0.74 19.17
CA GLY A 11 2.45 1.29 18.90
C GLY A 11 1.74 0.44 17.85
N SER A 12 0.62 -0.15 18.22
CA SER A 12 -0.19 -0.99 17.33
C SER A 12 -0.98 -0.12 16.36
N LEU A 13 -0.30 0.45 15.35
CA LEU A 13 -0.98 1.21 14.30
C LEU A 13 -1.89 0.27 13.51
N ARG A 14 -3.17 0.64 13.43
CA ARG A 14 -4.16 -0.07 12.62
C ARG A 14 -4.39 0.61 11.27
N LYS A 15 -4.33 1.95 11.24
CA LYS A 15 -4.48 2.76 10.04
C LYS A 15 -3.21 3.59 9.85
N LEU A 16 -2.67 3.62 8.63
CA LEU A 16 -1.49 4.43 8.28
C LEU A 16 -1.72 5.15 6.95
N PHE A 17 -1.47 6.45 6.94
CA PHE A 17 -1.47 7.27 5.74
C PHE A 17 -0.05 7.75 5.44
N ILE A 18 0.43 7.45 4.25
CA ILE A 18 1.72 7.91 3.75
C ILE A 18 1.43 8.89 2.62
N ARG A 19 1.64 10.17 2.88
CA ARG A 19 1.37 11.25 1.93
C ARG A 19 2.67 11.78 1.32
N GLY A 20 2.54 12.27 0.09
CA GLY A 20 3.57 12.85 -0.77
C GLY A 20 4.64 13.64 -0.04
N LEU A 21 5.83 13.06 0.10
CA LEU A 21 7.07 13.80 0.29
C LEU A 21 7.84 13.71 -1.04
N PRO A 22 8.24 14.82 -1.67
CA PRO A 22 8.77 14.84 -3.04
C PRO A 22 10.06 14.02 -3.22
N LYS A 23 10.71 13.59 -2.14
CA LYS A 23 11.96 12.82 -2.16
C LYS A 23 11.81 11.33 -1.80
N VAL A 24 10.60 10.86 -1.47
CA VAL A 24 10.42 9.47 -1.03
C VAL A 24 10.42 8.55 -2.25
N VAL A 25 11.50 7.77 -2.36
CA VAL A 25 11.69 6.76 -3.42
C VAL A 25 11.28 5.36 -2.95
N SER A 26 11.16 5.15 -1.64
CA SER A 26 10.79 3.87 -1.01
C SER A 26 10.14 4.10 0.35
N LEU A 27 9.20 3.24 0.74
CA LEU A 27 8.58 3.31 2.06
C LEU A 27 9.53 2.80 3.16
N PRO A 28 9.50 3.40 4.36
CA PRO A 28 10.44 3.08 5.43
C PRO A 28 10.16 1.74 6.11
N GLN A 29 11.22 1.03 6.51
CA GLN A 29 11.13 -0.30 7.10
C GLN A 29 10.52 -0.33 8.52
N TRP A 30 10.47 0.80 9.23
CA TRP A 30 9.89 0.83 10.58
C TRP A 30 8.40 0.44 10.60
N ILE A 31 7.69 0.57 9.48
CA ILE A 31 6.30 0.09 9.33
C ILE A 31 6.22 -1.42 9.61
N LEU A 32 7.19 -2.18 9.10
CA LEU A 32 7.30 -3.62 9.36
C LEU A 32 7.60 -3.90 10.83
N LEU A 33 8.57 -3.18 11.41
CA LEU A 33 9.05 -3.43 12.77
C LEU A 33 8.01 -3.07 13.84
N GLY A 34 7.26 -1.98 13.62
CA GLY A 34 6.30 -1.47 14.59
C GLY A 34 4.87 -2.00 14.43
N SER A 35 4.46 -2.40 13.21
CA SER A 35 3.02 -2.59 12.95
C SER A 35 2.67 -3.72 11.98
N ALA A 36 3.59 -4.62 11.62
CA ALA A 36 3.32 -5.70 10.66
C ALA A 36 2.11 -6.59 11.01
N LYS A 37 1.89 -6.85 12.30
CA LYS A 37 0.82 -7.71 12.80
C LYS A 37 -0.46 -6.95 13.15
N THR A 38 -0.46 -5.63 13.09
CA THR A 38 -1.55 -4.79 13.62
C THR A 38 -2.12 -3.86 12.58
N LEU A 39 -1.35 -3.54 11.53
CA LEU A 39 -1.77 -2.67 10.46
C LEU A 39 -2.85 -3.34 9.61
N GLN A 40 -4.02 -2.71 9.57
CA GLN A 40 -5.21 -3.15 8.86
C GLN A 40 -5.49 -2.29 7.63
N GLN A 41 -5.13 -1.02 7.65
CA GLN A 41 -5.38 -0.09 6.55
C GLN A 41 -4.11 0.69 6.22
N LEU A 42 -3.72 0.68 4.95
CA LEU A 42 -2.56 1.42 4.45
C LEU A 42 -2.96 2.22 3.22
N TYR A 43 -2.75 3.53 3.31
CA TYR A 43 -2.99 4.45 2.21
C TYR A 43 -1.69 5.12 1.78
N ILE A 44 -1.38 5.03 0.50
CA ILE A 44 -0.21 5.63 -0.14
C ILE A 44 -0.73 6.69 -1.11
N ILE A 45 -0.41 7.96 -0.87
CA ILE A 45 -1.07 9.09 -1.53
C ILE A 45 -0.01 10.05 -2.04
N GLY A 46 0.00 10.36 -3.34
CA GLY A 46 0.80 11.45 -3.90
C GLY A 46 2.31 11.20 -3.91
N LEU A 47 2.77 9.94 -3.99
CA LEU A 47 4.21 9.63 -4.08
C LEU A 47 4.68 9.63 -5.53
N GLU A 48 5.04 10.82 -6.02
CA GLU A 48 5.44 11.04 -7.43
C GLU A 48 6.68 10.28 -7.87
N ASN A 49 7.59 9.95 -6.95
CA ASN A 49 8.86 9.28 -7.24
C ASN A 49 8.87 7.79 -6.87
N LEU A 50 7.78 7.28 -6.29
CA LEU A 50 7.68 5.87 -5.95
C LEU A 50 7.43 5.04 -7.22
N SER A 51 8.43 4.24 -7.61
CA SER A 51 8.33 3.36 -8.78
C SER A 51 7.93 1.92 -8.43
N THR A 52 8.21 1.49 -7.19
CA THR A 52 7.94 0.14 -6.71
C THR A 52 7.59 0.14 -5.23
N LEU A 53 6.69 -0.74 -4.80
CA LEU A 53 6.45 -1.00 -3.39
C LEU A 53 7.53 -1.93 -2.79
N PRO A 54 7.89 -1.76 -1.50
CA PRO A 54 8.91 -2.59 -0.88
C PRO A 54 8.52 -4.07 -0.77
N ARG A 55 9.50 -4.97 -0.87
CA ARG A 55 9.30 -6.43 -0.78
C ARG A 55 8.71 -6.90 0.55
N TRP A 56 8.90 -6.14 1.63
CA TRP A 56 8.40 -6.48 2.95
C TRP A 56 6.88 -6.33 3.11
N PHE A 57 6.17 -5.79 2.09
CA PHE A 57 4.71 -5.70 2.09
C PHE A 57 4.02 -7.04 2.37
N ARG A 58 4.59 -8.16 1.91
CA ARG A 58 4.09 -9.51 2.13
C ARG A 58 3.97 -9.92 3.60
N TYR A 59 4.64 -9.19 4.50
CA TYR A 59 4.63 -9.47 5.94
C TYR A 59 3.55 -8.69 6.70
N LEU A 60 2.79 -7.82 6.03
CA LEU A 60 1.66 -7.09 6.63
C LEU A 60 0.43 -8.01 6.74
N VAL A 61 0.55 -9.09 7.52
CA VAL A 61 -0.41 -10.21 7.57
C VAL A 61 -1.82 -9.81 8.00
N SER A 62 -1.96 -8.69 8.71
CA SER A 62 -3.24 -8.16 9.19
C SER A 62 -3.87 -7.13 8.25
N LEU A 63 -3.23 -6.83 7.12
CA LEU A 63 -3.67 -5.79 6.20
C LEU A 63 -4.98 -6.21 5.50
N GLN A 64 -6.00 -5.36 5.64
CA GLN A 64 -7.34 -5.55 5.10
C GLN A 64 -7.64 -4.61 3.93
N THR A 65 -7.10 -3.39 3.98
CA THR A 65 -7.33 -2.35 2.97
C THR A 65 -6.01 -1.75 2.51
N LEU A 66 -5.80 -1.73 1.20
CA LEU A 66 -4.70 -1.03 0.55
C LEU A 66 -5.26 0.03 -0.42
N GLY A 67 -4.98 1.30 -0.14
CA GLY A 67 -5.25 2.40 -1.06
C GLY A 67 -3.96 2.94 -1.67
N ILE A 68 -3.92 3.08 -2.99
CA ILE A 68 -2.82 3.70 -3.74
C ILE A 68 -3.43 4.82 -4.59
N ILE A 69 -3.06 6.05 -4.29
CA ILE A 69 -3.68 7.26 -4.84
C ILE A 69 -2.58 8.16 -5.39
N ASP A 70 -2.75 8.67 -6.61
CA ASP A 70 -1.88 9.67 -7.24
C ASP A 70 -0.38 9.31 -7.17
N CYS A 71 -0.04 8.06 -7.50
CA CYS A 71 1.33 7.57 -7.59
C CYS A 71 1.69 7.29 -9.07
N PRO A 72 1.97 8.33 -9.88
CA PRO A 72 2.04 8.24 -11.34
C PRO A 72 3.21 7.40 -11.87
N LYS A 73 4.30 7.29 -11.09
CA LYS A 73 5.48 6.48 -11.47
C LYS A 73 5.41 5.04 -10.98
N LEU A 74 4.43 4.67 -10.16
CA LEU A 74 4.34 3.32 -9.62
C LEU A 74 4.00 2.33 -10.74
N LEU A 75 4.85 1.33 -10.93
CA LEU A 75 4.76 0.38 -12.04
C LEU A 75 4.19 -0.97 -11.62
N SER A 76 4.52 -1.44 -10.41
CA SER A 76 4.25 -2.81 -9.99
C SER A 76 3.92 -2.92 -8.51
N LEU A 77 3.16 -3.97 -8.19
CA LEU A 77 2.89 -4.45 -6.86
C LEU A 77 4.05 -5.34 -6.38
N PRO A 78 4.30 -5.42 -5.06
CA PRO A 78 5.36 -6.23 -4.51
C PRO A 78 5.05 -7.73 -4.72
N GLN A 79 6.09 -8.56 -4.74
CA GLN A 79 5.89 -10.01 -4.74
C GLN A 79 5.27 -10.47 -3.42
N GLY A 80 4.42 -11.49 -3.48
CA GLY A 80 3.80 -12.06 -2.27
C GLY A 80 2.53 -11.34 -1.81
N MET A 81 1.96 -10.42 -2.61
CA MET A 81 0.63 -9.87 -2.34
C MET A 81 -0.45 -10.96 -2.19
N GLN A 82 -0.30 -12.09 -2.89
CA GLN A 82 -1.20 -13.24 -2.74
C GLN A 82 -1.15 -13.89 -1.33
N GLN A 83 -0.12 -13.59 -0.54
CA GLN A 83 0.03 -14.12 0.82
C GLN A 83 -0.73 -13.29 1.85
N LEU A 84 -1.22 -12.11 1.47
CA LEU A 84 -2.02 -11.24 2.32
C LEU A 84 -3.47 -11.75 2.37
N ALA A 85 -3.68 -12.84 3.11
CA ALA A 85 -4.98 -13.51 3.22
C ALA A 85 -6.07 -12.65 3.89
N ALA A 86 -5.66 -11.67 4.72
CA ALA A 86 -6.59 -10.73 5.35
C ALA A 86 -7.03 -9.60 4.40
N LEU A 87 -6.42 -9.46 3.23
CA LEU A 87 -6.65 -8.35 2.31
C LEU A 87 -8.02 -8.49 1.63
N LYS A 88 -8.90 -7.54 1.92
CA LYS A 88 -10.30 -7.51 1.44
C LYS A 88 -10.52 -6.46 0.37
N GLN A 89 -9.76 -5.37 0.42
CA GLN A 89 -9.97 -4.22 -0.45
C GLN A 89 -8.66 -3.68 -1.00
N VAL A 90 -8.62 -3.45 -2.30
CA VAL A 90 -7.56 -2.74 -3.01
C VAL A 90 -8.19 -1.62 -3.83
N GLY A 91 -7.76 -0.39 -3.58
CA GLY A 91 -8.12 0.79 -4.36
C GLY A 91 -6.88 1.35 -5.05
N ILE A 92 -6.93 1.54 -6.36
CA ILE A 92 -5.88 2.15 -7.16
C ILE A 92 -6.52 3.30 -7.96
N THR A 93 -6.21 4.54 -7.58
CA THR A 93 -6.81 5.75 -8.18
C THR A 93 -5.71 6.70 -8.63
N GLY A 94 -5.83 7.34 -9.79
CA GLY A 94 -4.84 8.31 -10.27
C GLY A 94 -3.44 7.71 -10.52
N CYS A 95 -3.35 6.40 -10.71
CA CYS A 95 -2.09 5.66 -10.91
C CYS A 95 -2.07 5.02 -12.31
N PRO A 96 -1.89 5.79 -13.40
CA PRO A 96 -2.16 5.32 -14.77
C PRO A 96 -1.29 4.15 -15.22
N LYS A 97 -0.04 4.04 -14.73
CA LYS A 97 0.85 2.93 -15.09
C LYS A 97 0.48 1.64 -14.35
N LEU A 98 0.31 1.72 -13.03
CA LEU A 98 -0.09 0.57 -12.22
C LEU A 98 -1.52 0.12 -12.52
N GLY A 99 -2.46 1.06 -12.63
CA GLY A 99 -3.88 0.79 -12.86
C GLY A 99 -4.13 -0.05 -14.10
N LYS A 100 -3.50 0.31 -15.23
CA LYS A 100 -3.54 -0.49 -16.48
C LYS A 100 -3.03 -1.92 -16.27
N ARG A 101 -1.97 -2.10 -15.47
CA ARG A 101 -1.39 -3.42 -15.18
C ARG A 101 -2.17 -4.21 -14.15
N CYS A 102 -3.06 -3.58 -13.38
CA CYS A 102 -3.94 -4.24 -12.40
C CYS A 102 -5.35 -4.52 -12.95
N MET A 103 -5.62 -4.21 -14.21
CA MET A 103 -6.92 -4.47 -14.84
C MET A 103 -7.29 -5.95 -14.72
N LYS A 104 -8.53 -6.19 -14.30
CA LYS A 104 -9.06 -7.53 -14.06
C LYS A 104 -8.90 -8.40 -15.31
N GLN A 105 -8.37 -9.61 -15.13
CA GLN A 105 -8.15 -10.65 -16.17
C GLN A 105 -7.12 -10.33 -17.27
N THR A 106 -6.77 -9.06 -17.51
CA THR A 106 -5.89 -8.67 -18.61
C THR A 106 -4.55 -8.08 -18.14
N GLY A 107 -4.50 -7.55 -16.91
CA GLY A 107 -3.33 -6.90 -16.36
C GLY A 107 -2.25 -7.86 -15.87
N GLU A 108 -0.99 -7.57 -16.17
CA GLU A 108 0.18 -8.35 -15.73
C GLU A 108 0.31 -8.48 -14.19
N GLU A 109 -0.25 -7.53 -13.44
CA GLU A 109 -0.25 -7.50 -11.98
C GLU A 109 -1.53 -8.07 -11.38
N TRP A 110 -2.57 -8.31 -12.18
CA TRP A 110 -3.85 -8.87 -11.70
C TRP A 110 -3.67 -10.16 -10.89
N PRO A 111 -2.82 -11.15 -11.28
CA PRO A 111 -2.61 -12.37 -10.49
C PRO A 111 -2.10 -12.13 -9.05
N LYS A 112 -1.57 -10.94 -8.73
CA LYS A 112 -1.11 -10.57 -7.39
C LYS A 112 -2.24 -10.15 -6.44
N ILE A 113 -3.37 -9.72 -7.01
CA ILE A 113 -4.52 -9.17 -6.28
C ILE A 113 -5.84 -9.86 -6.66
N ALA A 114 -5.79 -10.90 -7.50
CA ALA A 114 -6.97 -11.62 -7.97
C ALA A 114 -7.76 -12.31 -6.84
N HIS A 115 -7.12 -12.57 -5.68
CA HIS A 115 -7.76 -13.13 -4.49
C HIS A 115 -8.58 -12.09 -3.69
N VAL A 116 -8.43 -10.80 -4.00
CA VAL A 116 -9.08 -9.71 -3.27
C VAL A 116 -10.52 -9.54 -3.78
N PRO A 117 -11.53 -9.60 -2.90
CA PRO A 117 -12.94 -9.54 -3.31
C PRO A 117 -13.35 -8.15 -3.80
N GLN A 118 -12.79 -7.08 -3.25
CA GLN A 118 -13.13 -5.70 -3.61
C GLN A 118 -11.93 -5.00 -4.26
N LEU A 119 -11.93 -4.93 -5.59
CA LEU A 119 -10.93 -4.20 -6.36
C LEU A 119 -11.58 -3.00 -7.05
N PHE A 120 -11.01 -1.83 -6.82
CA PHE A 120 -11.36 -0.59 -7.51
C PHE A 120 -10.12 -0.04 -8.22
N VAL A 121 -10.21 0.14 -9.53
CA VAL A 121 -9.13 0.74 -10.33
C VAL A 121 -9.72 1.88 -11.16
N SER A 122 -9.26 3.10 -10.91
CA SER A 122 -9.67 4.30 -11.62
C SER A 122 -8.46 5.11 -12.06
N ASN A 123 -8.53 5.71 -13.25
CA ASN A 123 -7.52 6.66 -13.71
C ASN A 123 -7.84 8.10 -13.28
N ASP A 124 -9.05 8.33 -12.79
CA ASP A 124 -9.53 9.66 -12.43
C ASP A 124 -9.30 9.89 -10.94
N SER A 125 -8.47 10.88 -10.62
CA SER A 125 -8.15 11.29 -9.25
C SER A 125 -9.36 11.82 -8.47
N GLU A 126 -10.49 12.05 -9.14
CA GLU A 126 -11.74 12.52 -8.54
C GLU A 126 -12.54 11.42 -7.83
N THR A 127 -12.12 10.15 -7.92
CA THR A 127 -12.82 9.08 -7.22
C THR A 127 -12.43 9.11 -5.74
N SER A 128 -13.26 9.76 -4.92
CA SER A 128 -13.25 9.67 -3.47
C SER A 128 -13.27 8.20 -3.05
N ILE A 129 -12.11 7.60 -2.78
CA ILE A 129 -12.06 6.47 -1.87
C ILE A 129 -12.55 7.06 -0.55
N THR A 130 -13.74 6.67 -0.11
CA THR A 130 -14.30 7.15 1.15
C THR A 130 -13.27 6.86 2.24
N TYR A 131 -12.73 7.93 2.83
CA TYR A 131 -11.91 7.85 4.01
C TYR A 131 -12.87 7.43 5.12
N ASP A 132 -13.09 6.12 5.30
CA ASP A 132 -13.82 5.67 6.47
C ASP A 132 -13.01 6.07 7.70
N GLU A 133 -13.51 7.10 8.39
CA GLU A 133 -12.99 7.70 9.62
C GLU A 133 -12.71 6.64 10.70
#